data_AF-A0A4Y8ZS31-F1
#
_entry.id   AF-A0A4Y8ZS31-F1
#
_cell.length_a   1.000
_cell.length_b   1.000
_cell.length_c   1.000
_cell.angle_alpha   90.00
_cell.angle_beta   90.00
_cell.angle_gamma   90.00
#
_symmetry.space_group_name_H-M   'P 1'
#
loop_
_entity.id
_entity.type
_entity.pdbx_description
1 polymer ?
#
loop_
_entity_poly.entity_id
_entity_poly.type
_entity_poly.pdbx_seq_one_letter_code
_entity_poly.pdbx_strand_id
1 'polypeptide(L)' 'MPRSSNKRTGGSEKADETRGRAELAAEFLKRNRSYRAEHAQMELRIARSAISRQAAEAAFARRWGLSFRLCAG' A
#
# COMPACT_ATOMS: atom_id res chain seq x y z
N MET A 1 -12.74 22.40 38.18
CA MET A 1 -11.79 21.69 37.29
C MET A 1 -12.48 21.38 35.98
N PRO A 2 -12.11 21.98 34.83
CA PRO A 2 -12.75 21.64 33.56
C PRO A 2 -12.12 20.36 32.99
N ARG A 3 -12.97 19.41 32.58
CA ARG A 3 -12.59 18.15 31.93
C ARG A 3 -12.19 18.45 30.49
N SER A 4 -10.97 18.11 30.12
CA SER A 4 -10.47 18.20 28.75
C SER A 4 -11.34 17.33 27.83
N SER A 5 -12.19 17.98 27.04
CA SER A 5 -12.91 17.33 25.93
C SER A 5 -11.94 17.25 24.75
N ASN A 6 -11.15 16.18 24.72
CA ASN A 6 -10.29 15.85 23.59
C ASN A 6 -11.17 15.36 22.43
N LYS A 7 -11.86 16.29 21.75
CA LYS A 7 -12.49 16.04 20.46
C LYS A 7 -11.38 15.82 19.43
N ARG A 8 -11.00 14.55 19.27
CA ARG A 8 -10.20 14.07 18.15
C ARG A 8 -10.87 14.57 16.87
N THR A 9 -10.09 15.31 16.11
CA THR A 9 -10.40 15.96 14.86
C THR A 9 -11.04 14.99 13.88
N GLY A 10 -12.24 15.34 13.39
CA GLY A 10 -12.95 14.68 12.29
C GLY A 10 -12.28 14.96 10.93
N GLY A 11 -10.97 14.72 10.85
CA GLY A 11 -10.17 14.83 9.62
C GLY A 11 -9.99 13.50 8.88
N SER A 12 -10.36 12.37 9.50
CA SER A 12 -10.26 11.04 8.88
C SER A 12 -11.50 10.66 8.07
N GLU A 13 -12.67 11.20 8.42
CA GLU A 13 -13.94 10.79 7.80
C GLU A 13 -14.07 11.30 6.35
N LYS A 14 -13.59 12.53 6.08
CA LYS A 14 -13.61 13.14 4.74
C LYS A 14 -12.52 12.58 3.79
N ALA A 15 -11.44 12.04 4.34
CA ALA A 15 -10.36 11.44 3.55
C ALA A 15 -10.69 10.01 3.10
N ASP A 16 -11.55 9.30 3.84
CA ASP A 16 -12.05 7.97 3.52
C ASP A 16 -13.10 8.01 2.38
N GLU A 17 -13.94 9.05 2.36
CA GLU A 17 -15.03 9.18 1.38
C GLU A 17 -14.56 9.41 -0.07
N THR A 18 -13.32 9.90 -0.25
CA THR A 18 -12.68 10.05 -1.58
C THR A 18 -11.63 8.96 -1.85
N ARG A 19 -11.27 8.16 -0.84
CA ARG A 19 -10.29 7.08 -0.97
C ARG A 19 -10.99 5.92 -1.67
N GLY A 20 -10.74 5.75 -2.97
CA GLY A 20 -11.25 4.57 -3.67
C GLY A 20 -10.86 3.28 -2.92
N ARG A 21 -11.66 2.21 -3.02
CA ARG A 21 -11.42 0.91 -2.34
C ARG A 21 -9.97 0.41 -2.44
N ALA A 22 -9.28 0.73 -3.54
CA ALA A 22 -7.87 0.41 -3.77
C ALA A 22 -6.91 1.08 -2.79
N GLU A 23 -7.15 2.34 -2.43
CA GLU A 23 -6.29 3.07 -1.50
C GLU A 23 -6.52 2.64 -0.05
N LEU A 24 -7.76 2.30 0.31
CA LEU A 24 -8.07 1.67 1.59
C LEU A 24 -7.37 0.30 1.71
N ALA A 25 -7.44 -0.53 0.66
CA ALA A 25 -6.70 -1.79 0.61
C ALA A 25 -5.18 -1.59 0.72
N ALA A 26 -4.63 -0.54 0.10
CA ALA A 26 -3.21 -0.20 0.20
C ALA A 26 -2.79 0.14 1.65
N GLU A 27 -3.67 0.78 2.44
CA GLU A 27 -3.40 1.07 3.85
C GLU A 27 -3.34 -0.19 4.73
N PHE A 28 -4.08 -1.25 4.39
CA PHE A 28 -3.96 -2.55 5.04
C PHE A 28 -2.63 -3.25 4.69
N LEU A 29 -2.21 -3.15 3.42
CA LEU A 29 -0.94 -3.71 2.97
C LEU A 29 0.27 -3.02 3.61
N LYS A 30 0.22 -1.70 3.77
CA LYS A 30 1.26 -0.93 4.49
C LYS A 30 1.46 -1.38 5.93
N ARG A 31 0.42 -1.86 6.59
CA ARG A 31 0.46 -2.35 7.98
C ARG A 31 0.88 -3.83 8.08
N ASN A 32 0.89 -4.57 6.97
CA ASN A 32 1.28 -5.97 6.95
C ASN A 32 2.81 -6.13 6.92
N ARG A 33 3.37 -6.77 7.95
CA ARG A 33 4.83 -7.00 8.07
C ARG A 33 5.40 -7.89 6.95
N SER A 34 4.65 -8.90 6.52
CA SER A 34 5.08 -9.84 5.49
C SER A 34 5.09 -9.14 4.13
N TYR A 35 4.10 -8.29 3.86
CA TYR A 35 4.06 -7.44 2.67
C TYR A 35 5.29 -6.54 2.58
N ARG A 36 5.65 -5.86 3.68
CA ARG A 36 6.84 -4.99 3.71
C ARG A 36 8.14 -5.75 3.49
N ALA A 37 8.27 -6.93 4.09
CA ALA A 37 9.45 -7.78 3.91
C ALA A 37 9.59 -8.27 2.46
N GLU A 38 8.50 -8.75 1.86
CA GLU A 38 8.50 -9.19 0.46
C GLU A 38 8.73 -8.03 -0.51
N HIS A 39 8.14 -6.86 -0.25
CA HIS A 39 8.36 -5.66 -1.07
C HIS A 39 9.83 -5.21 -1.02
N ALA A 40 10.45 -5.21 0.16
CA ALA A 40 11.87 -4.89 0.30
C ALA A 40 12.77 -5.91 -0.44
N GLN A 41 12.43 -7.20 -0.36
CA GLN A 41 13.16 -8.24 -1.12
C GLN A 41 12.98 -8.08 -2.63
N MET A 42 11.79 -7.70 -3.09
CA MET A 42 11.51 -7.40 -4.49
C MET A 42 12.40 -6.24 -4.97
N GLU A 43 12.40 -5.11 -4.25
CA GLU A 43 13.25 -3.95 -4.55
C GLU A 43 14.73 -4.31 -4.60
N LEU A 44 15.22 -5.13 -3.65
CA LEU A 44 16.60 -5.60 -3.66
C LEU A 44 16.93 -6.47 -4.89
N ARG A 45 15.99 -7.30 -5.36
CA ARG A 45 16.18 -8.12 -6.57
C ARG A 45 16.19 -7.28 -7.84
N ILE A 46 15.37 -6.23 -7.89
CA ILE A 46 15.37 -5.25 -8.98
C ILE A 46 16.68 -4.45 -8.98
N ALA A 47 17.12 -3.95 -7.82
CA ALA A 47 18.34 -3.17 -7.68
C ALA A 47 19.61 -3.96 -8.02
N ARG A 48 19.60 -5.28 -7.78
CA ARG A 48 20.68 -6.19 -8.21
C ARG A 48 20.58 -6.60 -9.69
N SER A 49 19.65 -6.01 -10.45
CA SER A 49 19.36 -6.35 -11.85
C SER A 49 19.07 -7.84 -12.09
N ALA A 50 18.70 -8.57 -11.05
CA ALA A 50 18.48 -10.01 -11.14
C ALA A 50 17.19 -10.35 -11.90
N ILE A 51 16.23 -9.41 -11.93
CA ILE A 51 14.92 -9.55 -12.58
C ILE A 51 14.49 -8.18 -13.12
N SER A 52 13.80 -8.16 -14.27
CA SER A 52 13.18 -6.93 -14.77
C SER A 52 12.13 -6.41 -13.78
N ARG A 53 12.10 -5.09 -13.59
CA ARG A 53 11.13 -4.42 -12.70
C ARG A 53 9.70 -4.88 -12.98
N GLN A 54 9.31 -4.91 -14.26
CA GLN A 54 7.97 -5.30 -14.67
C GLN A 54 7.62 -6.76 -14.31
N ALA A 55 8.57 -7.69 -14.44
CA ALA A 55 8.33 -9.09 -14.07
C ALA A 55 8.25 -9.26 -12.54
N ALA A 56 9.08 -8.53 -11.80
CA ALA A 56 9.06 -8.53 -10.34
C ALA A 56 7.73 -7.97 -9.78
N GLU A 57 7.30 -6.82 -10.31
CA GLU A 57 6.02 -6.19 -9.95
C GLU A 57 4.83 -7.08 -10.32
N ALA A 58 4.83 -7.69 -11.52
CA ALA A 58 3.75 -8.59 -11.93
C ALA A 58 3.65 -9.86 -11.06
N ALA A 59 4.80 -10.45 -10.68
CA ALA A 59 4.82 -11.60 -9.78
C ALA A 59 4.35 -11.24 -8.37
N PHE A 60 4.76 -10.08 -7.87
CA PHE A 60 4.33 -9.53 -6.58
C PHE A 60 2.82 -9.24 -6.58
N ALA A 61 2.32 -8.67 -7.66
CA ALA A 61 0.91 -8.37 -7.87
C ALA A 61 0.02 -9.62 -7.76
N ARG A 62 0.40 -10.68 -8.48
CA ARG A 62 -0.30 -11.97 -8.48
C ARG A 62 -0.31 -12.62 -7.10
N ARG A 63 0.77 -12.48 -6.33
CA ARG A 63 0.90 -13.06 -4.99
C ARG A 63 0.03 -12.34 -3.96
N TRP A 64 -0.06 -11.02 -4.06
CA TRP A 64 -0.79 -10.18 -3.11
C TRP A 64 -2.22 -9.84 -3.56
N GLY A 65 -2.67 -10.37 -4.71
CA GLY A 65 -3.97 -10.04 -5.29
C GLY A 65 -4.09 -8.56 -5.69
N LEU A 66 -2.95 -7.89 -5.85
CA LEU A 66 -2.91 -6.49 -6.26
C LEU A 66 -3.16 -6.43 -7.76
N SER A 67 -4.24 -5.77 -8.15
CA SER A 67 -4.37 -5.31 -9.52
C SER A 67 -3.65 -3.97 -9.61
N PHE A 68 -2.34 -3.99 -9.86
CA PHE A 68 -1.73 -2.79 -10.42
C PHE A 68 -2.42 -2.61 -11.76
N ARG A 69 -3.20 -1.54 -11.89
CA ARG A 69 -3.47 -1.04 -13.23
C ARG A 69 -2.09 -0.68 -13.75
N LEU A 70 -1.49 -1.57 -14.54
CA LEU A 70 -0.55 -1.14 -15.54
C LEU A 70 -1.32 -0.05 -16.27
N CYS A 71 -0.98 1.22 -16.06
CA CYS A 71 -1.40 2.25 -16.98
C CYS A 71 -0.78 1.85 -18.32
N ALA A 72 -1.54 1.08 -19.10
CA ALA A 72 -1.37 1.02 -20.53
C ALA A 72 -1.86 2.38 -21.02
N GLY A 73 -0.90 3.26 -21.26
CA GLY A 73 -1.04 4.60 -21.82
C GLY A 73 0.33 5.04 -22.29
#